data_AF-A0A6G1RZ87-F1
#
_entry.id   AF-A0A6G1RZ87-F1
#
_cell.length_a   1.000
_cell.length_b   1.000
_cell.length_c   1.000
_cell.angle_alpha   90.00
_cell.angle_beta   90.00
_cell.angle_gamma   90.00
#
_symmetry.space_group_name_H-M   'P 1'
#
loop_
_entity.id
_entity.type
_entity.pdbx_description
1 polymer ?
#
loop_
_entity_poly.entity_id
_entity_poly.type
_entity_poly.pdbx_seq_one_letter_code
_entity_poly.pdbx_strand_id
1 'polypeptide(L)'
;NTFSSTRVAQTDYGLEHLAYRLNRVSAQVARKAADDVTAQTGIRRYVAGAMGPTNRTLSVSPSVERPDYRNITFDELVEAYTEQAKGLLDGGVDILLVETIFDR
;
A
#
# COMPACT_ATOMS: atom_id res chain seq x y z
N ASN A 1 2.51 -7.92 3.84
CA ASN A 1 1.05 -8.09 3.61
C ASN A 1 0.42 -6.71 3.62
N THR A 2 0.49 -5.97 2.52
CA THR A 2 0.17 -4.51 2.50
C THR A 2 -0.63 -4.06 1.29
N PHE A 3 -1.13 -4.99 0.46
CA PHE A 3 -1.81 -4.71 -0.80
C PHE A 3 -2.94 -3.67 -0.65
N SER A 4 -3.76 -3.79 0.40
CA SER A 4 -4.89 -2.90 0.70
C SER A 4 -4.66 -1.99 1.91
N SER A 5 -3.41 -1.79 2.34
CA SER A 5 -3.08 -1.00 3.54
C SER A 5 -3.00 0.50 3.24
N THR A 6 -3.96 1.05 2.51
CA THR A 6 -4.11 2.50 2.30
C THR A 6 -5.30 3.01 3.09
N ARG A 7 -5.29 4.31 3.44
CA ARG A 7 -6.43 4.95 4.09
C ARG A 7 -7.73 4.73 3.33
N VAL A 8 -7.67 4.88 2.00
CA VAL A 8 -8.81 4.73 1.07
C VAL A 8 -9.42 3.33 1.14
N ALA A 9 -8.61 2.27 1.06
CA ALA A 9 -9.11 0.89 1.10
C ALA A 9 -9.56 0.46 2.50
N GLN A 10 -8.97 1.05 3.55
CA GLN A 10 -9.35 0.76 4.94
C GLN A 10 -10.64 1.47 5.39
N THR A 11 -11.15 2.45 4.62
CA THR A 11 -12.44 3.10 4.87
C THR A 11 -13.60 2.12 4.88
N ASP A 12 -13.58 1.11 4.01
CA ASP A 12 -14.60 0.06 3.96
C ASP A 12 -14.71 -0.73 5.29
N TYR A 13 -13.68 -0.65 6.14
CA TYR A 13 -13.60 -1.33 7.43
C TYR A 13 -13.58 -0.36 8.63
N GLY A 14 -13.61 0.97 8.41
CA GLY A 14 -13.45 1.97 9.47
C GLY A 14 -12.06 2.00 10.12
N LEU A 15 -11.02 1.59 9.39
CA LEU A 15 -9.64 1.43 9.88
C LEU A 15 -8.64 2.40 9.23
N GLU A 16 -9.12 3.50 8.67
CA GLU A 16 -8.33 4.54 7.98
C GLU A 16 -7.09 4.97 8.76
N HIS A 17 -7.29 5.22 10.06
CA HIS A 17 -6.28 5.69 11.01
C HIS A 17 -5.19 4.65 11.31
N LEU A 18 -5.38 3.39 10.90
CA LEU A 18 -4.39 2.32 11.08
C LEU A 18 -3.50 2.11 9.87
N ALA A 19 -3.74 2.77 8.73
CA ALA A 19 -3.00 2.53 7.49
C ALA A 19 -1.48 2.58 7.69
N TYR A 20 -0.95 3.65 8.30
CA TYR A 20 0.49 3.73 8.62
C TYR A 20 0.97 2.56 9.48
N ARG A 21 0.26 2.26 10.58
CA ARG A 21 0.64 1.21 11.53
C ARG A 21 0.63 -0.18 10.88
N LEU A 22 -0.38 -0.47 10.06
CA LEU A 22 -0.52 -1.74 9.35
C LEU A 22 0.66 -1.97 8.40
N ASN A 23 1.10 -0.93 7.68
CA ASN A 23 2.26 -1.03 6.81
C ASN A 23 3.55 -1.26 7.58
N ARG A 24 3.79 -0.46 8.63
CA ARG A 24 4.99 -0.56 9.45
C ARG A 24 5.13 -1.94 10.09
N VAL A 25 4.07 -2.44 10.73
CA VAL A 25 4.09 -3.76 11.38
C VAL A 25 4.22 -4.87 10.35
N SER A 26 3.53 -4.78 9.21
CA SER A 26 3.64 -5.76 8.13
C SER A 26 5.07 -5.86 7.57
N ALA A 27 5.73 -4.72 7.36
CA ALA A 27 7.11 -4.65 6.90
C ALA A 27 8.07 -5.23 7.94
N GLN A 28 7.90 -4.92 9.24
CA GLN A 28 8.71 -5.47 10.32
C GLN A 28 8.62 -7.00 10.43
N VAL A 29 7.41 -7.55 10.29
CA VAL A 29 7.19 -9.01 10.30
C VAL A 29 7.91 -9.66 9.11
N ALA A 30 7.80 -9.08 7.91
CA ALA A 30 8.47 -9.59 6.72
C ALA A 30 10.01 -9.47 6.84
N ARG A 31 10.53 -8.37 7.37
CA ARG A 31 11.96 -8.15 7.63
C ARG A 31 12.52 -9.18 8.59
N LYS A 32 11.83 -9.44 9.70
CA LYS A 32 12.21 -10.49 10.65
C LYS A 32 12.34 -11.85 9.96
N ALA A 33 11.34 -12.25 9.18
CA ALA A 33 11.39 -13.52 8.45
C ALA A 33 12.55 -13.55 7.43
N ALA A 34 12.79 -12.45 6.71
CA ALA A 34 13.89 -12.36 5.75
C ALA A 34 15.26 -12.45 6.44
N ASP A 35 15.44 -11.81 7.60
CA ASP A 35 16.66 -11.89 8.41
C ASP A 35 16.92 -13.30 8.93
N ASP A 36 15.89 -13.95 9.47
CA ASP A 36 15.98 -15.32 10.00
C ASP A 36 16.46 -16.29 8.90
N VAL A 37 15.90 -16.20 7.69
CA VAL A 37 16.30 -17.05 6.56
C VAL A 37 17.70 -16.64 6.04
N THR A 38 18.04 -15.35 6.02
CA THR A 38 19.40 -14.91 5.68
C THR A 38 20.44 -15.47 6.65
N ALA A 39 20.17 -15.46 7.95
CA ALA A 39 21.06 -16.06 8.96
C ALA A 39 21.21 -17.57 8.77
N GLN A 40 20.14 -18.28 8.41
CA GLN A 40 20.16 -19.74 8.22
C GLN A 40 20.92 -20.20 6.98
N THR A 41 20.82 -19.47 5.85
CA THR A 41 21.40 -19.94 4.59
C THR A 41 22.57 -19.10 4.08
N GLY A 42 22.91 -17.97 4.72
CA GLY A 42 23.94 -17.04 4.27
C GLY A 42 23.59 -16.22 3.02
N ILE A 43 22.41 -16.42 2.41
CA ILE A 43 21.97 -15.68 1.22
C ILE A 43 21.07 -14.51 1.65
N ARG A 44 21.27 -13.31 1.10
CA ARG A 44 20.44 -12.15 1.43
C ARG A 44 19.01 -12.30 0.91
N ARG A 45 18.01 -11.99 1.75
CA ARG A 45 16.59 -11.87 1.36
C ARG A 45 16.19 -10.40 1.39
N TYR A 46 15.38 -10.01 0.42
CA TYR A 46 14.85 -8.67 0.26
C TYR A 46 13.37 -8.64 0.62
N VAL A 47 12.92 -7.53 1.18
CA VAL A 47 11.51 -7.27 1.48
C VAL A 47 10.99 -6.22 0.52
N ALA A 48 9.97 -6.59 -0.26
CA ALA A 48 9.23 -5.65 -1.10
C ALA A 48 7.96 -5.17 -0.36
N GLY A 49 7.82 -3.85 -0.20
CA GLY A 49 6.61 -3.20 0.27
C GLY A 49 5.59 -3.11 -0.85
N ALA A 50 4.61 -4.01 -0.82
CA ALA A 50 3.50 -4.05 -1.75
C ALA A 50 2.59 -2.81 -1.61
N MET A 51 2.44 -2.07 -2.71
CA MET A 51 1.52 -0.94 -2.87
C MET A 51 0.55 -1.29 -4.00
N GLY A 52 -0.57 -1.91 -3.63
CA GLY A 52 -1.65 -2.25 -4.55
C GLY A 52 -2.54 -1.05 -4.86
N PRO A 53 -3.42 -1.16 -5.87
CA PRO A 53 -4.36 -0.11 -6.20
C PRO A 53 -5.44 0.01 -5.11
N THR A 54 -6.07 1.18 -5.03
CA THR A 54 -7.23 1.37 -4.15
C THR A 54 -8.52 0.81 -4.76
N ASN A 55 -9.60 0.73 -3.98
CA ASN A 55 -10.95 0.42 -4.45
C ASN A 55 -11.62 1.59 -5.21
N ARG A 56 -10.90 2.71 -5.42
CA ARG A 56 -11.37 3.90 -6.15
C ARG A 56 -10.58 4.12 -7.43
N THR A 57 -11.22 4.76 -8.40
CA THR A 57 -10.69 4.97 -9.75
C THR A 57 -10.61 6.45 -10.09
N LEU A 58 -9.44 6.91 -10.55
CA LEU A 58 -9.21 8.26 -11.08
C LEU A 58 -9.61 8.41 -12.54
N SER A 59 -9.40 7.41 -13.39
CA SER A 59 -9.69 7.54 -14.83
C SER A 59 -11.17 7.32 -15.16
N VAL A 60 -11.87 6.49 -14.38
CA VAL A 60 -13.23 6.05 -14.67
C VAL A 60 -14.24 6.66 -13.68
N SER A 61 -15.31 7.24 -14.21
CA SER A 61 -16.44 7.67 -13.37
C SER A 61 -17.18 6.44 -12.82
N PRO A 62 -17.56 6.43 -11.53
CA PRO A 62 -18.43 5.38 -10.98
C PRO A 62 -19.88 5.49 -11.47
N SER A 63 -20.24 6.53 -12.24
CA SER A 63 -21.60 6.75 -12.75
C SER A 63 -21.59 6.93 -14.26
N VAL A 64 -22.36 6.10 -14.96
CA VAL A 64 -22.56 6.19 -16.42
C VAL A 64 -23.22 7.52 -16.81
N GLU A 65 -24.12 8.02 -15.97
CA GLU A 65 -24.88 9.25 -16.22
C GLU A 65 -24.05 10.53 -15.98
N ARG A 66 -22.96 10.43 -15.23
CA ARG A 66 -22.05 11.55 -14.93
C ARG A 66 -20.61 11.19 -15.31
N PRO A 67 -20.24 11.23 -16.59
CA PRO A 67 -18.93 10.81 -17.06
C PRO A 67 -17.77 11.70 -16.55
N ASP A 68 -18.09 12.93 -16.13
CA ASP A 68 -17.19 13.91 -15.53
C ASP A 68 -16.92 13.66 -14.03
N TYR A 69 -17.80 12.93 -13.34
CA TYR A 69 -17.68 12.68 -11.91
C TYR A 69 -16.51 11.76 -11.56
N ARG A 70 -15.83 12.04 -10.44
CA ARG A 70 -14.77 11.20 -9.84
C ARG A 70 -15.03 11.03 -8.35
N ASN A 71 -14.76 9.84 -7.81
CA ASN A 71 -14.95 9.51 -6.38
C ASN A 71 -13.69 9.72 -5.53
N ILE A 72 -12.59 10.12 -6.17
CA ILE A 72 -11.32 10.47 -5.53
C ILE A 72 -10.56 11.43 -6.44
N THR A 73 -9.75 12.28 -5.82
CA THR A 73 -8.83 13.22 -6.49
C THR A 73 -7.41 12.67 -6.52
N PHE A 74 -6.58 13.22 -7.39
CA PHE A 74 -5.16 12.85 -7.44
C PHE A 74 -4.46 13.13 -6.11
N ASP A 75 -4.72 14.28 -5.49
CA ASP A 75 -4.11 14.68 -4.23
C ASP A 75 -4.49 13.73 -3.07
N GLU A 76 -5.75 13.29 -3.00
CA GLU A 76 -6.19 12.30 -2.00
C GLU A 76 -5.46 10.95 -2.15
N LEU A 77 -5.16 10.53 -3.39
CA LEU A 77 -4.37 9.31 -3.62
C LEU A 77 -2.90 9.52 -3.29
N VAL A 78 -2.32 10.68 -3.62
CA VAL A 78 -0.96 11.03 -3.23
C VAL A 78 -0.82 10.98 -1.71
N GLU A 79 -1.76 11.56 -0.96
CA GLU A 79 -1.77 11.51 0.50
C GLU A 79 -1.86 10.06 1.03
N ALA A 80 -2.79 9.27 0.51
CA ALA A 80 -2.99 7.89 0.94
C ALA A 80 -1.78 6.99 0.66
N TYR A 81 -1.19 7.09 -0.54
CA TYR A 81 0.02 6.35 -0.88
C TYR A 81 1.25 6.86 -0.13
N THR A 82 1.33 8.16 0.17
CA THR A 82 2.42 8.72 0.99
C THR A 82 2.37 8.16 2.41
N GLU A 83 1.19 8.05 3.02
CA GLU A 83 1.03 7.42 4.34
C GLU A 83 1.46 5.94 4.32
N GLN A 84 1.04 5.20 3.29
CA GLN A 84 1.45 3.80 3.08
C GLN A 84 2.96 3.66 2.92
N ALA A 85 3.55 4.45 2.02
CA ALA A 85 4.98 4.44 1.72
C ALA A 85 5.81 4.78 2.96
N LYS A 86 5.43 5.79 3.74
CA LYS A 86 6.09 6.12 5.01
C LYS A 86 6.10 4.93 5.96
N GLY A 87 4.96 4.27 6.15
CA GLY A 87 4.87 3.09 7.02
C GLY A 87 5.77 1.94 6.54
N LEU A 88 5.81 1.69 5.23
CA LEU A 88 6.66 0.65 4.63
C LEU A 88 8.16 0.97 4.82
N LEU A 89 8.58 2.20 4.52
CA LEU A 89 9.97 2.65 4.65
C LEU A 89 10.44 2.60 6.10
N ASP A 90 9.65 3.14 7.04
CA ASP A 90 9.93 3.08 8.48
C ASP A 90 9.91 1.65 9.04
N GLY A 91 9.25 0.73 8.33
CA GLY A 91 9.21 -0.70 8.64
C GLY A 91 10.38 -1.50 8.08
N GLY A 92 11.24 -0.90 7.26
CA GLY A 92 12.49 -1.49 6.78
C GLY A 92 12.36 -2.34 5.52
N VAL A 93 11.46 -1.98 4.59
CA VAL A 93 11.45 -2.59 3.24
C VAL A 93 12.68 -2.18 2.43
N ASP A 94 13.17 -3.07 1.59
CA ASP A 94 14.29 -2.78 0.67
C ASP A 94 13.79 -2.11 -0.62
N ILE A 95 12.55 -2.39 -1.04
CA ILE A 95 11.97 -1.97 -2.31
C ILE A 95 10.50 -1.58 -2.09
N LEU A 96 10.03 -0.51 -2.74
CA LEU A 96 8.60 -0.24 -2.89
C LEU A 96 8.13 -0.83 -4.22
N LEU A 97 7.08 -1.66 -4.17
CA LEU A 97 6.52 -2.34 -5.33
C LEU A 97 5.12 -1.81 -5.59
N VAL A 98 5.00 -0.92 -6.57
CA VAL A 98 3.70 -0.52 -7.11
C VAL A 98 3.21 -1.65 -8.01
N GLU A 99 2.17 -2.35 -7.60
CA GLU A 99 1.66 -3.54 -8.28
C GLU A 99 0.19 -3.44 -8.65
N THR A 100 -0.25 -4.27 -9.60
CA THR A 100 -1.65 -4.36 -10.05
C THR A 100 -2.24 -3.01 -10.46
N ILE A 101 -1.45 -2.21 -11.19
CA ILE A 101 -1.89 -0.91 -11.74
C ILE A 101 -2.97 -1.17 -12.80
N PHE A 102 -4.23 -0.85 -12.49
CA PHE A 102 -5.35 -1.02 -13.41
C PHE A 102 -5.92 0.31 -13.93
N ASP A 103 -5.58 1.42 -13.28
CA ASP A 103 -6.02 2.78 -13.61
C ASP A 103 -4.93 3.50 -14.43
N ARG A 104 -5.29 4.10 -15.56
CA ARG A 104 -4.37 4.71 -16.54
C ARG A 104 -4.78 6.10 -16.95
#